data_AF-A0AAU6WPY6-F1
#
_entry.id   AF-A0AAU6WPY6-F1
#
_cell.length_a   1.000
_cell.length_b   1.000
_cell.length_c   1.000
_cell.angle_alpha   90.00
_cell.angle_beta   90.00
_cell.angle_gamma   90.00
#
_symmetry.space_group_name_H-M   'P 1'
#
loop_
_entity.id
_entity.type
_entity.pdbx_description
1 polymer ?
#
loop_
_entity_poly.entity_id
_entity_poly.type
_entity_poly.pdbx_seq_one_letter_code
_entity_poly.pdbx_strand_id
1 'polypeptide(L)'
;MSYWEKIDGSYIGSGVVMDPAAVSSIFARISEVPDQSNILMITRPENKVTYYAGFAWEKSGQINNFNDWEQLLTRQAEKLKHPLKVTFQNH
;
A
#
# COMPACT_ATOMS: atom_id res chain seq x y z
N MET A 1 -0.65 5.62 0.73
CA MET A 1 -0.33 5.64 2.17
C MET A 1 0.61 4.48 2.46
N SER A 2 1.61 4.69 3.31
CA SER A 2 2.67 3.74 3.62
C SER A 2 2.87 3.65 5.13
N TYR A 3 3.11 2.45 5.65
CA TYR A 3 3.48 2.21 7.03
C TYR A 3 4.67 1.26 7.09
N TRP A 4 5.58 1.52 8.01
CA TRP A 4 6.81 0.79 8.18
C TRP A 4 7.02 0.50 9.66
N GLU A 5 7.09 -0.77 10.02
CA GLU A 5 7.27 -1.19 11.40
C GLU A 5 8.11 -2.46 11.50
N LYS A 6 8.59 -2.75 12.71
CA LYS A 6 9.39 -3.94 13.00
C LYS A 6 8.54 -4.95 13.77
N ILE A 7 8.36 -6.14 13.21
CA ILE A 7 7.65 -7.27 13.81
C ILE A 7 8.57 -8.50 13.80
N ASP A 8 8.74 -9.17 14.94
CA ASP A 8 9.56 -10.38 15.07
C ASP A 8 10.97 -10.28 14.44
N GLY A 9 11.62 -9.15 14.67
CA GLY A 9 12.98 -8.89 14.20
C GLY A 9 13.11 -8.56 12.70
N SER A 10 12.00 -8.56 11.95
CA SER A 10 11.94 -8.17 10.53
C SER A 10 11.19 -6.87 10.39
N TYR A 11 11.64 -5.97 9.52
CA TYR A 11 10.76 -4.89 9.10
C TYR A 11 9.72 -5.38 8.09
N ILE A 12 8.54 -4.77 8.20
CA ILE A 12 7.38 -4.99 7.34
C ILE A 12 6.88 -3.62 6.88
N GLY A 13 6.65 -3.51 5.58
CA GLY A 13 5.97 -2.40 4.96
C GLY A 13 4.54 -2.79 4.64
N SER A 14 3.57 -2.00 5.10
CA SER A 14 2.14 -2.16 4.80
C SER A 14 1.61 -0.91 4.13
N GLY A 15 0.77 -1.05 3.11
CA GLY A 15 0.35 0.12 2.33
C GLY A 15 -0.98 -0.04 1.62
N VAL A 16 -1.55 1.11 1.28
CA VAL A 16 -2.76 1.23 0.47
C VAL A 16 -2.48 2.15 -0.71
N VAL A 17 -2.80 1.67 -1.91
CA VAL A 17 -2.77 2.42 -3.16
C VAL A 17 -4.20 2.60 -3.67
N MET A 18 -4.60 3.84 -3.89
CA MET A 18 -5.90 4.22 -4.42
C MET A 18 -5.83 5.62 -5.03
N ASP A 19 -6.93 6.09 -5.62
CA ASP A 19 -7.05 7.48 -6.07
C ASP A 19 -6.97 8.43 -4.86
N PRO A 20 -5.96 9.32 -4.79
CA PRO A 20 -5.85 10.30 -3.71
C PRO A 20 -7.07 11.22 -3.60
N ALA A 21 -7.77 11.51 -4.71
CA ALA A 21 -8.95 12.37 -4.70
C ALA A 21 -10.13 11.76 -3.94
N ALA A 22 -10.15 10.43 -3.77
CA ALA A 22 -11.18 9.73 -3.01
C ALA A 22 -10.91 9.70 -1.48
N VAL A 23 -9.74 10.19 -1.03
CA VAL A 23 -9.36 10.20 0.39
C VAL A 23 -9.84 11.49 1.05
N SER A 24 -10.64 11.37 2.10
CA SER A 24 -11.10 12.50 2.91
C SER A 24 -10.17 12.81 4.08
N SER A 25 -9.67 11.78 4.76
CA SER A 25 -8.74 11.93 5.88
C SER A 25 -7.99 10.64 6.18
N ILE A 26 -6.83 10.78 6.83
CA ILE A 26 -5.99 9.68 7.28
C ILE A 26 -5.59 9.93 8.74
N PHE A 27 -5.73 8.91 9.57
CA PHE A 27 -5.31 8.93 10.98
C PHE A 27 -4.35 7.77 11.22
N ALA A 28 -3.25 8.04 11.89
CA ALA A 28 -2.32 7.02 12.36
C ALA A 28 -2.37 6.97 13.89
N ARG A 29 -2.63 5.78 14.43
CA ARG A 29 -2.38 5.47 15.84
C ARG A 29 -1.10 4.64 15.88
N ILE A 30 -0.02 5.23 16.36
CA ILE A 30 1.25 4.54 16.56
C ILE A 30 1.34 4.17 18.03
N SER A 31 1.48 2.87 18.29
CA SER A 31 1.59 2.31 19.64
C SER A 31 3.03 1.89 19.90
N GLU A 32 3.50 2.05 21.13
CA GLU A 32 4.75 1.44 21.58
C GLU A 32 4.58 -0.06 21.88
N VAL A 33 3.34 -0.50 22.09
CA VAL A 33 3.00 -1.93 22.24
C VAL A 33 2.99 -2.58 20.86
N PRO A 34 3.73 -3.70 20.65
CA PRO A 34 3.73 -4.45 19.40
C PRO A 34 2.32 -4.79 18.91
N ASP A 35 2.14 -4.78 17.59
CA ASP A 35 0.90 -5.14 16.88
C ASP A 35 -0.34 -4.30 17.23
N GLN A 36 -0.16 -3.16 17.92
CA GLN A 36 -1.25 -2.25 18.27
C GLN A 36 -1.24 -0.93 17.50
N SER A 37 -0.35 -0.79 16.51
CA SER A 37 -0.40 0.34 15.60
C SER A 37 -1.47 0.11 14.53
N ASN A 38 -2.19 1.16 14.15
CA ASN A 38 -3.21 1.08 13.11
C ASN A 38 -3.33 2.40 12.33
N ILE A 39 -3.67 2.27 11.05
CA ILE A 39 -3.98 3.40 10.19
C ILE A 39 -5.44 3.32 9.78
N LEU A 40 -6.17 4.42 9.98
CA LEU A 40 -7.54 4.59 9.53
C LEU A 40 -7.56 5.58 8.37
N MET A 41 -8.04 5.11 7.22
CA MET A 41 -8.26 5.95 6.04
C MET A 41 -9.76 6.10 5.81
N ILE A 42 -10.24 7.33 5.73
CA ILE A 42 -11.65 7.65 5.47
C ILE A 42 -11.78 8.13 4.04
N THR A 43 -12.76 7.56 3.33
CA THR A 43 -13.10 7.89 1.95
C THR A 43 -14.57 8.32 1.89
N ARG A 44 -14.94 9.12 0.88
CA ARG A 44 -16.33 9.54 0.63
C ARG A 44 -16.67 9.36 -0.85
N PRO A 45 -16.69 8.12 -1.36
CA PRO A 45 -17.05 7.87 -2.75
C PRO A 45 -18.54 8.13 -2.96
N GLU A 46 -18.90 8.74 -4.09
CA GLU A 46 -20.32 8.90 -4.45
C GLU A 46 -20.96 7.56 -4.87
N ASN A 47 -20.20 6.71 -5.58
CA ASN A 47 -20.70 5.45 -6.13
C ASN A 47 -19.77 4.25 -5.86
N LYS A 48 -18.47 4.40 -6.12
CA LYS A 48 -17.50 3.32 -6.03
C LYS A 48 -16.16 3.84 -5.54
N VAL A 49 -15.51 3.08 -4.67
CA VAL A 49 -14.09 3.23 -4.33
C VAL A 49 -13.34 2.00 -4.81
N THR A 50 -12.17 2.21 -5.39
CA THR A 50 -11.22 1.13 -5.73
C THR A 50 -9.94 1.38 -4.96
N TYR A 51 -9.46 0.38 -4.24
CA TYR A 51 -8.22 0.45 -3.48
C TYR A 51 -7.53 -0.90 -3.51
N TYR A 52 -6.21 -0.87 -3.31
CA TYR A 52 -5.36 -2.05 -3.25
C TYR A 52 -4.56 -1.96 -1.96
N ALA A 53 -4.73 -2.95 -1.09
CA ALA A 53 -3.98 -3.09 0.16
C ALA A 53 -3.00 -4.25 0.02
N GLY A 54 -1.81 -4.09 0.59
CA GLY A 54 -0.79 -5.13 0.55
C GLY A 54 0.39 -4.80 1.45
N PHE A 55 1.31 -5.74 1.54
CA PHE A 55 2.49 -5.64 2.38
C PHE A 55 3.69 -6.36 1.73
N ALA A 56 4.88 -6.04 2.21
CA ALA A 56 6.13 -6.74 1.93
C ALA A 56 7.00 -6.74 3.19
N TRP A 57 7.87 -7.72 3.37
CA TRP A 57 8.73 -7.82 4.55
C TRP A 57 10.15 -8.23 4.18
N GLU A 58 11.14 -7.85 5.00
CA GLU A 58 12.55 -8.09 4.67
C GLU A 58 12.88 -9.57 4.43
N LYS A 59 12.37 -10.46 5.28
CA LYS A 59 12.60 -11.91 5.14
C LYS A 59 12.00 -12.53 3.86
N SER A 60 11.13 -11.82 3.11
CA SER A 60 10.64 -12.31 1.81
C SER A 60 11.63 -12.05 0.67
N GLY A 61 12.64 -11.21 0.89
CA GLY A 61 13.58 -10.77 -0.13
C GLY A 61 13.00 -9.76 -1.13
N GLN A 62 11.77 -9.28 -0.92
CA GLN A 62 11.13 -8.30 -1.81
C GLN A 62 11.64 -6.87 -1.58
N ILE A 63 12.12 -6.58 -0.38
CA ILE A 63 12.61 -5.28 0.09
C ILE A 63 13.70 -5.50 1.15
N ASN A 64 14.66 -4.59 1.28
CA ASN A 64 15.71 -4.67 2.31
C ASN A 64 15.69 -3.51 3.30
N ASN A 65 14.95 -2.44 3.00
CA ASN A 65 14.90 -1.22 3.78
C ASN A 65 13.65 -0.41 3.40
N PHE A 66 13.44 0.69 4.13
CA PHE A 66 12.30 1.59 3.90
C PHE A 66 12.27 2.19 2.49
N ASN A 67 13.42 2.52 1.90
CA ASN A 67 13.46 3.08 0.55
C ASN A 67 13.03 2.05 -0.51
N ASP A 68 13.45 0.79 -0.39
CA ASP A 68 13.00 -0.29 -1.28
C ASP A 68 11.46 -0.45 -1.22
N TRP A 69 10.90 -0.32 -0.02
CA TRP A 69 9.46 -0.35 0.21
C TRP A 69 8.72 0.83 -0.45
N GLU A 70 9.19 2.06 -0.27
CA GLU A 70 8.61 3.24 -0.92
C GLU A 70 8.69 3.13 -2.45
N GLN A 71 9.79 2.62 -2.98
CA GLN A 71 9.94 2.38 -4.42
C GLN A 71 9.00 1.27 -4.92
N LEU A 72 8.78 0.22 -4.14
CA LEU A 72 7.82 -0.83 -4.45
C LEU A 72 6.40 -0.25 -4.52
N LEU A 73 5.97 0.49 -3.49
CA LEU A 73 4.66 1.13 -3.46
C LEU A 73 4.46 2.10 -4.63
N THR A 74 5.46 2.95 -4.91
CA THR A 74 5.44 3.89 -6.03
C THR A 74 5.25 3.16 -7.35
N ARG A 75 6.01 2.07 -7.58
CA ARG A 75 5.87 1.24 -8.77
C ARG A 75 4.47 0.61 -8.89
N GLN A 76 3.84 0.20 -7.80
CA GLN A 76 2.47 -0.31 -7.85
C GLN A 76 1.47 0.79 -8.21
N ALA A 77 1.62 2.00 -7.66
CA ALA A 77 0.80 3.15 -8.03
C ALA A 77 0.93 3.49 -9.52
N GLU A 78 2.14 3.49 -10.06
CA GLU A 78 2.37 3.77 -11.48
C GLU A 78 1.79 2.68 -12.39
N LYS A 79 1.90 1.40 -12.02
CA LYS A 79 1.24 0.30 -12.76
C LYS A 79 -0.28 0.45 -12.80
N LEU A 80 -0.89 0.92 -11.72
CA LEU A 80 -2.34 1.15 -11.65
C LEU A 80 -2.78 2.36 -12.47
N LYS A 81 -1.96 3.42 -12.52
CA LYS A 81 -2.19 4.59 -13.41
C LYS A 81 -2.02 4.24 -14.89
N HIS A 82 -1.14 3.30 -15.19
CA HIS A 82 -0.79 2.88 -16.55
C HIS A 82 -1.04 1.37 -16.76
N PRO A 83 -2.32 0.92 -16.74
CA PRO A 83 -2.63 -0.49 -16.84
C PRO A 83 -2.29 -1.05 -18.22
N LEU A 84 -1.74 -2.27 -18.24
CA LEU A 84 -1.51 -3.00 -19.48
C LEU A 84 -2.85 -3.33 -20.14
N LYS A 85 -3.04 -2.88 -21.39
CA LYS A 85 -4.23 -3.20 -22.21
C LYS A 85 -3.88 -4.36 -23.13
N VAL A 86 -4.62 -5.45 -23.03
CA VAL A 86 -4.43 -6.66 -23.85
C VAL A 86 -5.66 -6.87 -24.73
N THR A 87 -5.46 -7.12 -26.02
CA THR A 87 -6.52 -7.46 -26.98
C THR A 87 -6.21 -8.81 -27.60
N PHE A 88 -7.18 -9.73 -27.56
CA PHE A 88 -7.08 -11.01 -28.24
C PHE A 88 -7.62 -10.89 -29.66
N GLN A 89 -6.90 -11.45 -30.64
CA GLN A 89 -7.39 -11.62 -32.00
C GLN A 89 -7.70 -13.10 -32.18
N ASN A 90 -8.97 -13.43 -32.37
CA ASN A 90 -9.37 -14.79 -32.76
C ASN A 90 -9.29 -14.89 -34.28
N HIS A 91 -8.65 -15.97 -34.77
CA HIS A 91 -8.66 -16.37 -36.17
C HIS A 91 -9.90 -17.21 -36.49
#